data_AF-A0AAE3CHY5-F1
#
_entry.id   AF-A0AAE3CHY5-F1
#
_cell.length_a   1.000
_cell.length_b   1.000
_cell.length_c   1.000
_cell.angle_alpha   90.00
_cell.angle_beta   90.00
_cell.angle_gamma   90.00
#
_symmetry.space_group_name_H-M   'P 1'
#
loop_
_entity.id
_entity.type
_entity.pdbx_description
1 polymer ?
#
loop_
_entity_poly.entity_id
_entity_poly.type
_entity_poly.pdbx_seq_one_letter_code
_entity_poly.pdbx_strand_id
1 'polypeptide(L)' 'MTKPYYLVFILCLGLAACAAEFTDGSDSNHVTFLNSNGSSMAELTKKAQAYCQQYGKVASYRSSDTALVAVFDCKLPR' A
#
# COMPACT_ATOMS: atom_id res chain seq x y z
N MET A 1 -33.74 11.30 19.27
CA MET A 1 -33.98 9.97 18.69
C MET A 1 -33.19 9.83 17.39
N THR A 2 -31.92 9.43 17.48
CA THR A 2 -31.08 9.14 16.31
C THR A 2 -31.52 7.80 15.74
N LYS A 3 -32.08 7.82 14.52
CA LYS A 3 -32.61 6.64 13.84
C LYS A 3 -31.48 5.63 13.56
N PRO A 4 -31.65 4.34 13.89
CA PRO A 4 -30.58 3.33 13.81
C PRO A 4 -30.00 3.15 12.40
N TYR A 5 -30.77 3.52 11.37
CA TYR A 5 -30.33 3.52 9.96
C TYR A 5 -29.11 4.40 9.69
N TYR A 6 -28.93 5.53 10.42
CA TYR A 6 -27.77 6.40 10.24
C TYR A 6 -26.47 5.75 10.72
N LEU A 7 -26.55 4.95 11.77
CA LEU A 7 -25.39 4.26 12.34
C LEU A 7 -24.92 3.13 11.42
N VAL A 8 -25.86 2.43 10.78
CA VAL A 8 -25.60 1.43 9.74
C VAL A 8 -24.94 2.04 8.50
N PHE A 9 -25.37 3.24 8.10
CA PHE A 9 -24.80 3.93 6.94
C PHE A 9 -23.34 4.37 7.16
N ILE A 10 -23.00 4.82 8.37
CA ILE A 10 -21.62 5.17 8.76
C ILE A 10 -20.72 3.92 8.82
N LEU A 11 -21.26 2.79 9.29
CA LEU A 11 -20.52 1.53 9.37
C LEU A 11 -20.15 0.99 7.98
N CYS A 12 -21.07 1.07 7.00
CA CYS A 12 -20.81 0.60 5.63
C CYS A 12 -19.77 1.42 4.87
N LEU A 13 -19.61 2.72 5.18
CA LEU A 13 -18.57 3.57 4.58
C LEU A 13 -17.16 3.29 5.13
N GLY A 14 -17.04 2.59 6.27
CA GLY A 14 -15.77 2.30 6.94
C GLY A 14 -15.05 1.01 6.48
N LEU A 15 -15.71 0.12 5.73
CA LEU A 15 -15.11 -1.17 5.30
C LEU A 15 -14.26 -1.09 4.01
N ALA A 16 -14.07 0.10 3.43
CA ALA A 16 -13.32 0.25 2.17
C ALA A 16 -11.78 0.22 2.31
N ALA A 17 -11.25 0.00 3.51
CA ALA A 17 -9.80 -0.02 3.74
C ALA A 17 -9.39 -1.35 4.38
N CYS A 18 -8.84 -2.24 3.56
CA CYS A 18 -7.62 -3.04 3.82
C CYS A 18 -7.56 -4.24 2.87
N ALA A 19 -7.32 -3.99 1.59
CA ALA A 19 -6.49 -4.90 0.82
C ALA A 19 -5.05 -4.54 1.17
N ALA A 20 -4.52 -5.12 2.25
CA ALA A 20 -3.10 -5.00 2.56
C ALA A 20 -2.33 -5.77 1.47
N GLU A 21 -2.07 -5.12 0.34
CA GLU A 21 -1.20 -5.64 -0.72
C GLU A 21 0.27 -5.68 -0.27
N PHE A 22 0.58 -4.99 0.82
CA PHE A 22 1.87 -4.99 1.48
C PHE A 22 1.96 -6.20 2.41
N THR A 23 3.05 -6.95 2.29
CA THR A 23 3.33 -8.07 3.19
C THR A 23 3.94 -7.58 4.50
N ASP A 24 3.82 -8.40 5.55
CA ASP A 24 4.48 -8.23 6.86
C ASP A 24 6.02 -8.13 6.77
N GLY A 25 6.60 -8.34 5.59
CA GLY A 25 8.02 -8.10 5.31
C GLY A 25 8.37 -6.64 4.97
N SER A 26 7.41 -5.71 4.98
CA SER A 26 7.67 -4.29 4.64
C SER A 26 8.14 -3.50 5.87
N ASP A 27 9.25 -2.77 5.74
CA ASP A 27 9.83 -1.93 6.79
C ASP A 27 10.21 -0.53 6.28
N SER A 28 10.75 0.32 7.16
CA SER A 28 11.18 1.68 6.81
C SER A 28 12.19 1.77 5.65
N ASN A 29 12.88 0.68 5.28
CA ASN A 29 13.92 0.65 4.26
C ASN A 29 13.48 -0.04 2.97
N HIS A 30 12.45 -0.87 2.99
CA HIS A 30 11.90 -1.47 1.78
C HIS A 30 10.44 -1.91 1.99
N VAL A 31 9.69 -1.95 0.91
CA VAL A 31 8.30 -2.34 0.89
C VAL A 31 8.07 -3.41 -0.19
N THR A 32 7.36 -4.46 0.19
CA THR A 32 7.13 -5.63 -0.66
C THR A 32 5.63 -5.82 -0.89
N PHE A 33 5.24 -5.74 -2.16
CA PHE A 33 3.87 -5.91 -2.63
C PHE A 33 3.63 -7.30 -3.19
N LEU A 34 2.52 -7.91 -2.79
CA LEU A 34 1.91 -9.03 -3.50
C LEU A 34 0.99 -8.49 -4.61
N ASN A 35 1.46 -8.55 -5.84
CA ASN A 35 0.74 -8.10 -7.04
C ASN A 35 -0.21 -9.19 -7.61
N SER A 36 -1.01 -9.82 -6.75
CA SER A 36 -1.92 -10.89 -7.18
C SER A 36 -3.12 -10.40 -8.01
N ASN A 37 -3.38 -9.09 -7.98
CA ASN A 37 -4.46 -8.43 -8.74
C ASN A 37 -3.99 -7.87 -10.10
N GLY A 38 -2.70 -8.00 -10.43
CA GLY A 38 -2.16 -7.48 -11.69
C GLY A 38 -2.11 -5.95 -11.77
N SER A 39 -1.98 -5.26 -10.63
CA SER A 39 -1.69 -3.82 -10.60
C SER A 39 -0.48 -3.49 -11.48
N SER A 40 -0.60 -2.37 -12.20
CA SER A 40 0.47 -1.88 -13.05
C SER A 40 1.66 -1.41 -12.22
N MET A 41 2.87 -1.44 -12.80
CA MET A 41 4.07 -0.92 -12.12
C MET A 41 3.94 0.56 -11.73
N ALA A 42 3.20 1.36 -12.50
CA ALA A 42 2.94 2.77 -12.16
C ALA A 42 2.10 2.89 -10.87
N GLU A 43 1.12 2.02 -10.69
CA GLU A 43 0.29 1.99 -9.50
C GLU A 43 1.08 1.51 -8.27
N LEU A 44 1.86 0.44 -8.42
CA LEU A 44 2.73 -0.08 -7.37
C LEU A 44 3.79 0.96 -6.96
N THR A 45 4.35 1.68 -7.93
CA THR A 45 5.29 2.77 -7.65
C THR A 45 4.63 3.89 -6.85
N LYS A 46 3.39 4.27 -7.18
CA LYS A 46 2.65 5.28 -6.42
C LYS A 46 2.36 4.81 -4.99
N LYS A 47 1.96 3.55 -4.81
CA LYS A 47 1.73 2.93 -3.49
C LYS A 47 3.03 2.88 -2.69
N ALA A 48 4.14 2.48 -3.32
CA ALA A 48 5.46 2.41 -2.69
C ALA A 48 5.92 3.80 -2.24
N GLN A 49 5.73 4.81 -3.10
CA GLN A 49 6.06 6.19 -2.80
C GLN A 49 5.28 6.71 -1.59
N ALA A 50 3.97 6.46 -1.55
CA ALA A 50 3.14 6.85 -0.41
C ALA A 50 3.61 6.17 0.90
N TYR A 51 3.97 4.88 0.85
CA TYR A 51 4.50 4.15 1.99
C TYR A 51 5.85 4.73 2.47
N CYS A 52 6.83 4.87 1.57
CA CYS A 52 8.15 5.40 1.92
C CYS A 52 8.09 6.85 2.43
N GLN A 53 7.14 7.66 1.94
CA GLN A 53 6.93 9.03 2.39
C GLN A 53 6.53 9.13 3.86
N GLN A 54 5.89 8.11 4.44
CA GLN A 54 5.58 8.06 5.88
C GLN A 54 6.85 8.10 6.75
N TYR A 55 7.98 7.71 6.17
CA TYR A 55 9.30 7.72 6.81
C TYR A 55 10.22 8.84 6.31
N GLY A 56 9.70 9.78 5.51
CA GLY A 56 10.50 10.85 4.88
C GLY A 56 11.46 10.34 3.78
N LYS A 57 11.17 9.18 3.20
CA LYS A 57 11.98 8.53 2.17
C LYS A 57 11.26 8.52 0.81
N VAL A 58 12.02 8.24 -0.24
CA VAL A 58 11.56 8.09 -1.63
C VAL A 58 11.65 6.63 -2.05
N ALA A 59 10.63 6.14 -2.73
CA ALA A 59 10.61 4.78 -3.24
C ALA A 59 11.50 4.64 -4.48
N SER A 60 12.24 3.54 -4.56
CA SER A 60 13.09 3.16 -5.67
C SER A 60 12.83 1.71 -6.00
N TYR A 61 12.38 1.43 -7.22
CA TYR A 61 12.15 0.05 -7.65
C TYR A 61 13.45 -0.77 -7.53
N ARG A 62 13.38 -1.90 -6.83
CA ARG A 62 14.52 -2.82 -6.66
C ARG A 62 14.42 -3.99 -7.63
N SER A 63 13.37 -4.80 -7.47
CA SER A 63 13.21 -6.04 -8.23
C SER A 63 11.77 -6.57 -8.17
N SER A 64 11.46 -7.49 -9.09
CA SER A 64 10.29 -8.36 -9.03
C SER A 64 10.74 -9.80 -9.29
N ASP A 65 10.57 -10.69 -8.31
CA ASP A 65 10.97 -12.10 -8.46
C ASP A 65 9.99 -12.88 -9.35
N THR A 66 8.75 -12.42 -9.46
CA THR A 66 7.70 -12.93 -10.36
C THR A 66 6.68 -11.82 -10.64
N ALA A 67 5.76 -12.02 -11.59
CA ALA A 67 4.61 -11.11 -11.81
C ALA A 67 3.76 -10.88 -10.53
N LEU A 68 3.97 -11.69 -9.50
CA LEU A 68 3.23 -11.69 -8.23
C LEU A 68 3.91 -10.87 -7.13
N VAL A 69 5.20 -10.52 -7.23
CA VAL A 69 5.91 -9.82 -6.14
C VAL A 69 6.69 -8.64 -6.68
N ALA A 70 6.50 -7.45 -6.10
CA ALA A 70 7.27 -6.26 -6.42
C ALA A 70 7.90 -5.65 -5.17
N VAL A 71 9.21 -5.39 -5.21
CA VAL A 71 9.97 -4.86 -4.10
C VAL A 71 10.50 -3.46 -4.44
N PHE A 72 10.28 -2.52 -3.53
CA PHE A 72 10.78 -1.16 -3.63
C PHE A 72 11.63 -0.83 -2.40
N ASP A 73 12.80 -0.23 -2.61
CA ASP A 73 13.59 0.36 -1.55
C ASP A 73 13.05 1.74 -1.16
N CYS A 74 12.98 2.02 0.14
CA CYS A 74 12.78 3.37 0.67
C CYS A 74 14.15 3.98 0.99
N LYS A 75 14.57 4.96 0.19
CA LYS A 75 15.87 5.65 0.33
C LYS A 75 15.66 7.10 0.74
N LEU A 76 16.61 7.67 1.48
CA LEU A 76 16.60 9.11 1.73
C LEU A 76 16.66 9.86 0.40
N PRO A 77 15.89 10.95 0.23
CA PRO A 77 16.08 11.85 -0.90
C PRO A 77 17.52 12.36 -0.89
N ARG A 78 18.22 12.22 -2.02
CA ARG A 78 19.56 12.79 -2.21
C ARG A 78 19.49 14.28 -2.48
#